data_AF-A0A7V4T8P5-F1
#
_entry.id   AF-A0A7V4T8P5-F1
#
_cell.length_a   1.000
_cell.length_b   1.000
_cell.length_c   1.000
_cell.angle_alpha   90.00
_cell.angle_beta   90.00
_cell.angle_gamma   90.00
#
_symmetry.space_group_name_H-M   'P 1'
#
loop_
_entity.id
_entity.type
_entity.pdbx_description
1 polymer ?
#
loop_
_entity_poly.entity_id
_entity_poly.type
_entity_poly.pdbx_seq_one_letter_code
_entity_poly.pdbx_strand_id
1 'polypeptide(L)'
;MNPIATKAKQWIDEKKDPRSAYWQAGLEAVMDLFLPHLEKGKLTPVRPLEEKDLSVFKAALERVDLSPGLFAAFLPPVVANTIIPPDSAEELVRIEKEKPSYKLIILRPGKENRILCIEISDHAHRPGMEIFQSGALLGTFDYPTHDLCIMELTKTIRAHAWEKDKWQRNDYIAYTLNWFEKTEYLGKSDVSVNENYSFFHRPTLIKTNRVDALFLMIYEILHHRFQEDAEDVCKGLTKAGGKNYGTDMTVSASHSLAETSILDLLNIVKTLNLLDFKEFTTAENKAFDHEFARTVRKISSDLEAMVVAYSYKKR
;
A
#
# COMPACT_ATOMS: atom_id res chain seq x y z
N MET A 1 1.96 34.02 -6.83
CA MET A 1 1.70 33.34 -8.13
C MET A 1 1.04 32.00 -7.85
N ASN A 2 0.10 31.57 -8.69
CA ASN A 2 -0.52 30.25 -8.59
C ASN A 2 0.58 29.15 -8.75
N PRO A 3 0.83 28.28 -7.75
CA PRO A 3 1.88 27.26 -7.82
C PRO A 3 1.76 26.33 -9.04
N ILE A 4 0.53 26.00 -9.45
CA ILE A 4 0.26 25.19 -10.66
C ILE A 4 0.78 25.92 -11.90
N ALA A 5 0.48 27.21 -12.03
CA ALA A 5 0.92 28.01 -13.17
C ALA A 5 2.45 28.21 -13.20
N THR A 6 3.08 28.38 -12.04
CA THR A 6 4.54 28.46 -11.94
C THR A 6 5.21 27.18 -12.41
N LYS A 7 4.70 26.01 -11.99
CA LYS A 7 5.24 24.70 -12.40
C LYS A 7 5.00 24.39 -13.86
N ALA A 8 3.77 24.62 -14.35
CA ALA A 8 3.43 24.44 -15.76
C ALA A 8 4.30 25.33 -16.67
N LYS A 9 4.55 26.59 -16.27
CA LYS A 9 5.40 27.52 -17.02
C LYS A 9 6.80 26.97 -17.24
N GLN A 10 7.41 26.34 -16.24
CA GLN A 10 8.74 25.74 -16.39
C GLN A 10 8.76 24.73 -17.56
N TRP A 11 7.79 23.83 -17.62
CA TRP A 11 7.72 22.84 -18.71
C TRP A 11 7.35 23.47 -20.06
N ILE A 12 6.51 24.51 -20.06
CA ILE A 12 6.17 25.25 -21.28
C ILE A 12 7.42 25.95 -21.85
N ASP A 13 8.25 26.56 -21.00
CA ASP A 13 9.53 27.16 -21.39
C ASP A 13 10.51 26.09 -21.93
N GLU A 14 10.41 24.85 -21.43
CA GLU A 14 11.07 23.64 -21.97
C GLU A 14 10.36 23.03 -23.21
N LYS A 15 9.44 23.78 -23.83
CA LYS A 15 8.70 23.44 -25.06
C LYS A 15 7.73 22.25 -24.93
N LYS A 16 7.21 21.96 -23.74
CA LYS A 16 6.09 21.00 -23.56
C LYS A 16 4.76 21.62 -23.99
N ASP A 17 3.81 20.78 -24.39
CA ASP A 17 2.44 21.20 -24.71
C ASP A 17 1.80 21.85 -23.46
N PRO A 18 1.31 23.10 -23.54
CA PRO A 18 0.77 23.81 -22.38
C PRO A 18 -0.38 23.08 -21.70
N ARG A 19 -1.25 22.41 -22.47
CA ARG A 19 -2.45 21.73 -21.95
C ARG A 19 -2.04 20.57 -21.05
N SER A 20 -1.10 19.75 -21.54
CA SER A 20 -0.51 18.65 -20.78
C SER A 20 0.26 19.14 -19.55
N ALA A 21 1.00 20.24 -19.69
CA ALA A 21 1.79 20.83 -18.61
C ALA A 21 0.91 21.34 -17.47
N TYR A 22 -0.16 22.08 -17.78
CA TYR A 22 -1.12 22.53 -16.78
C TYR A 22 -1.85 21.38 -16.11
N TRP A 23 -2.21 20.35 -16.87
CA TRP A 23 -2.93 19.21 -16.32
C TRP A 23 -2.06 18.38 -15.37
N GLN A 24 -0.83 18.03 -15.77
CA GLN A 24 0.10 17.36 -14.86
C GLN A 24 0.40 18.23 -13.63
N ALA A 25 0.60 19.54 -13.79
CA ALA A 25 0.86 20.42 -12.64
C ALA A 25 -0.33 20.46 -11.66
N GLY A 26 -1.57 20.41 -12.17
CA GLY A 26 -2.78 20.30 -11.37
C GLY A 26 -2.85 18.97 -10.61
N LEU A 27 -2.60 17.85 -11.28
CA LEU A 27 -2.57 16.53 -10.65
C LEU A 27 -1.48 16.40 -9.58
N GLU A 28 -0.30 16.99 -9.82
CA GLU A 28 0.77 17.05 -8.81
C GLU A 28 0.35 17.91 -7.61
N ALA A 29 -0.31 19.05 -7.83
CA ALA A 29 -0.83 19.87 -6.72
C ALA A 29 -1.90 19.13 -5.90
N VAL A 30 -2.73 18.30 -6.53
CA VAL A 30 -3.66 17.40 -5.83
C VAL A 30 -2.90 16.39 -4.98
N MET A 31 -1.86 15.76 -5.54
CA MET A 31 -1.04 14.81 -4.79
C MET A 31 -0.31 15.47 -3.62
N ASP A 32 0.21 16.70 -3.79
CA ASP A 32 0.88 17.45 -2.72
C ASP A 32 -0.03 17.70 -1.50
N LEU A 33 -1.35 17.83 -1.71
CA LEU A 33 -2.32 17.96 -0.61
C LEU A 33 -2.47 16.67 0.21
N PHE A 34 -2.37 15.51 -0.44
CA PHE A 34 -2.62 14.21 0.20
C PHE A 34 -1.36 13.48 0.62
N LEU A 35 -0.20 13.79 0.01
CA LEU A 35 1.09 13.13 0.26
C LEU A 35 1.43 12.91 1.74
N PRO A 36 1.18 13.87 2.67
CA PRO A 36 1.44 13.65 4.10
C PRO A 36 0.64 12.49 4.74
N HIS A 37 -0.44 12.06 4.10
CA HIS A 37 -1.34 10.99 4.54
C HIS A 37 -1.28 9.75 3.65
N LEU A 38 -0.44 9.74 2.61
CA LEU A 38 -0.27 8.58 1.74
C LEU A 38 0.91 7.73 2.20
N GLU A 39 0.72 6.42 2.13
CA GLU A 39 1.79 5.46 2.38
C GLU A 39 2.45 5.00 1.08
N LYS A 40 3.76 4.80 1.16
CA LYS A 40 4.58 4.32 0.05
C LYS A 40 4.20 2.89 -0.35
N GLY A 41 4.01 2.67 -1.64
CA GLY A 41 3.63 1.38 -2.21
C GLY A 41 2.22 0.91 -1.85
N LYS A 42 1.36 1.78 -1.31
CA LYS A 42 -0.03 1.47 -0.95
C LYS A 42 -1.01 2.38 -1.70
N LEU A 43 -2.18 1.82 -2.05
CA LEU A 43 -3.32 2.61 -2.53
C LEU A 43 -4.13 3.06 -1.31
N THR A 44 -4.13 4.36 -1.05
CA THR A 44 -4.78 4.93 0.14
C THR A 44 -5.99 5.78 -0.27
N PRO A 45 -7.18 5.59 0.32
CA PRO A 45 -8.28 6.50 0.10
C PRO A 45 -7.97 7.86 0.74
N VAL A 46 -8.19 8.95 0.00
CA VAL A 46 -7.86 10.32 0.48
C VAL A 46 -8.77 10.83 1.61
N ARG A 47 -9.80 10.06 1.94
CA ARG A 47 -10.77 10.31 3.00
C ARG A 47 -11.47 9.01 3.39
N PRO A 48 -12.14 8.94 4.55
CA PRO A 48 -13.02 7.82 4.88
C PRO A 48 -14.06 7.58 3.77
N LEU A 49 -14.24 6.32 3.41
CA LEU A 49 -15.12 5.89 2.33
C LEU A 49 -16.53 5.59 2.87
N GLU A 50 -17.55 5.95 2.08
CA GLU A 50 -18.90 5.43 2.29
C GLU A 50 -18.99 3.97 1.82
N GLU A 51 -19.98 3.23 2.30
CA GLU A 51 -20.18 1.82 1.96
C GLU A 51 -20.24 1.57 0.45
N LYS A 52 -20.85 2.50 -0.30
CA LYS A 52 -20.94 2.43 -1.78
C LYS A 52 -19.59 2.61 -2.48
N ASP A 53 -18.68 3.39 -1.90
CA ASP A 53 -17.36 3.66 -2.47
C ASP A 53 -16.36 2.54 -2.13
N LEU A 54 -16.64 1.80 -1.04
CA LEU A 54 -15.81 0.72 -0.56
C LEU A 54 -15.69 -0.44 -1.56
N SER A 55 -16.77 -0.78 -2.26
CA SER A 55 -16.76 -1.83 -3.29
C SER A 55 -15.84 -1.48 -4.46
N VAL A 56 -15.92 -0.24 -4.95
CA VAL A 56 -15.06 0.28 -6.02
C VAL A 56 -13.60 0.33 -5.58
N PHE A 57 -13.34 0.80 -4.36
CA PHE A 57 -12.00 0.79 -3.79
C PHE A 57 -11.43 -0.62 -3.68
N LYS A 58 -12.19 -1.59 -3.17
CA LYS A 58 -11.74 -2.98 -3.04
C LYS A 58 -11.43 -3.62 -4.41
N ALA A 59 -12.25 -3.34 -5.42
CA ALA A 59 -12.01 -3.81 -6.80
C ALA A 59 -10.72 -3.24 -7.39
N ALA A 60 -10.47 -1.94 -7.19
CA ALA A 60 -9.21 -1.32 -7.60
C ALA A 60 -8.02 -1.87 -6.81
N LEU A 61 -8.15 -1.98 -5.49
CA LEU A 61 -7.11 -2.43 -4.58
C LEU A 61 -6.62 -3.85 -4.95
N GLU A 62 -7.55 -4.75 -5.29
CA GLU A 62 -7.23 -6.11 -5.75
C GLU A 62 -6.23 -6.12 -6.94
N ARG A 63 -6.37 -5.17 -7.87
CA ARG A 63 -5.61 -5.11 -9.13
C ARG A 63 -4.46 -4.12 -9.13
N VAL A 64 -4.41 -3.18 -8.19
CA VAL A 64 -3.29 -2.26 -8.07
C VAL A 64 -2.06 -2.98 -7.49
N ASP A 65 -0.94 -2.88 -8.20
CA ASP A 65 0.35 -3.45 -7.81
C ASP A 65 1.43 -2.36 -7.92
N LEU A 66 1.93 -1.91 -6.77
CA LEU A 66 2.78 -0.73 -6.65
C LEU A 66 4.17 -1.12 -6.18
N SER A 67 5.21 -0.66 -6.88
CA SER A 67 6.56 -0.72 -6.34
C SER A 67 6.71 0.20 -5.11
N PRO A 68 7.62 -0.10 -4.16
CA PRO A 68 7.74 0.62 -2.89
C PRO A 68 7.93 2.14 -3.00
N GLY A 69 8.58 2.64 -4.06
CA GLY A 69 8.78 4.07 -4.24
C GLY A 69 7.54 4.88 -4.68
N LEU A 70 6.39 4.24 -4.96
CA LEU A 70 5.21 4.91 -5.50
C LEU A 70 4.28 5.43 -4.41
N PHE A 71 3.56 6.51 -4.72
CA PHE A 71 2.42 6.97 -3.93
C PHE A 71 1.16 6.81 -4.75
N ALA A 72 0.08 6.30 -4.16
CA ALA A 72 -1.18 6.14 -4.85
C ALA A 72 -2.37 6.59 -3.99
N ALA A 73 -3.21 7.43 -4.57
CA ALA A 73 -4.41 7.96 -3.95
C ALA A 73 -5.65 7.39 -4.65
N PHE A 74 -6.61 6.91 -3.87
CA PHE A 74 -7.98 6.63 -4.33
C PHE A 74 -8.88 7.82 -3.99
N LEU A 75 -9.53 8.38 -5.00
CA LEU A 75 -10.38 9.56 -4.87
C LEU A 75 -11.83 9.17 -5.12
N PRO A 76 -12.70 9.19 -4.08
CA PRO A 76 -14.13 9.00 -4.25
C PRO A 76 -14.78 10.23 -4.91
N PRO A 77 -16.06 10.14 -5.35
CA PRO A 77 -16.71 11.16 -6.19
C PRO A 77 -16.66 12.57 -5.63
N VAL A 78 -16.80 12.71 -4.31
CA VAL A 78 -16.73 14.01 -3.61
C VAL A 78 -15.41 14.75 -3.80
N VAL A 79 -14.32 14.06 -4.12
CA VAL A 79 -13.01 14.65 -4.44
C VAL A 79 -12.72 14.55 -5.93
N ALA A 80 -12.97 13.38 -6.55
CA ALA A 80 -12.66 13.16 -7.95
C ALA A 80 -13.43 14.11 -8.89
N ASN A 81 -14.69 14.45 -8.58
CA ASN A 81 -15.49 15.37 -9.38
C ASN A 81 -14.98 16.82 -9.37
N THR A 82 -14.13 17.19 -8.39
CA THR A 82 -13.54 18.54 -8.34
C THR A 82 -12.24 18.64 -9.14
N ILE A 83 -11.73 17.52 -9.64
CA ILE A 83 -10.47 17.43 -10.39
C ILE A 83 -10.82 17.28 -11.87
N ILE A 84 -10.98 18.42 -12.53
CA ILE A 84 -11.33 18.53 -13.93
C ILE A 84 -10.12 19.00 -14.75
N PRO A 85 -9.89 18.42 -15.95
CA PRO A 85 -8.91 18.94 -16.89
C PRO A 85 -9.15 20.42 -17.18
N PRO A 86 -8.10 21.20 -17.54
CA PRO A 86 -8.30 22.58 -17.97
C PRO A 86 -9.18 22.62 -19.24
N ASP A 87 -9.94 23.70 -19.45
CA ASP A 87 -10.83 23.88 -20.62
C ASP A 87 -10.10 23.67 -21.96
N SER A 88 -8.80 23.96 -22.00
CA SER A 88 -7.98 23.70 -23.18
C SER A 88 -7.73 22.22 -23.49
N ALA A 89 -8.12 21.30 -22.60
CA ALA A 89 -7.89 19.85 -22.66
C ALA A 89 -9.19 19.04 -22.45
N GLU A 90 -10.32 19.53 -22.99
CA GLU A 90 -11.64 18.88 -22.89
C GLU A 90 -11.62 17.41 -23.36
N GLU A 91 -10.72 17.03 -24.27
CA GLU A 91 -10.56 15.65 -24.73
C GLU A 91 -10.13 14.67 -23.61
N LEU A 92 -9.60 15.19 -22.49
CA LEU A 92 -9.22 14.40 -21.32
C LEU A 92 -10.37 14.22 -20.32
N VAL A 93 -11.52 14.85 -20.54
CA VAL A 93 -12.72 14.61 -19.75
C VAL A 93 -13.28 13.24 -20.10
N ARG A 94 -13.36 12.35 -19.11
CA ARG A 94 -13.82 10.95 -19.28
C ARG A 94 -15.23 10.68 -18.78
N ILE A 95 -15.82 11.66 -18.10
CA ILE A 95 -17.11 11.53 -17.42
C ILE A 95 -17.91 12.82 -17.58
N GLU A 96 -19.22 12.68 -17.75
CA GLU A 96 -20.13 13.83 -17.78
C GLU A 96 -20.15 14.55 -16.43
N LYS A 97 -20.43 15.86 -16.48
CA LYS A 97 -20.65 16.66 -15.28
C LYS A 97 -21.78 16.04 -14.45
N GLU A 98 -21.66 16.05 -13.13
CA GLU A 98 -22.65 15.53 -12.16
C GLU A 98 -22.74 14.00 -12.02
N LYS A 99 -22.09 13.22 -12.89
CA LYS A 99 -21.93 11.78 -12.68
C LYS A 99 -20.80 11.49 -11.66
N PRO A 100 -20.85 10.37 -10.94
CA PRO A 100 -19.83 10.09 -9.92
C PRO A 100 -18.54 9.59 -10.57
N SER A 101 -17.45 10.37 -10.44
CA SER A 101 -16.10 10.00 -10.86
C SER A 101 -15.40 9.19 -9.78
N TYR A 102 -14.61 8.20 -10.17
CA TYR A 102 -13.71 7.48 -9.28
C TYR A 102 -12.32 7.52 -9.90
N LYS A 103 -11.37 8.18 -9.21
CA LYS A 103 -10.02 8.34 -9.74
C LYS A 103 -8.97 7.63 -8.90
N LEU A 104 -8.00 7.03 -9.57
CA LEU A 104 -6.72 6.69 -8.97
C LEU A 104 -5.68 7.67 -9.50
N ILE A 105 -4.88 8.24 -8.61
CA ILE A 105 -3.71 9.02 -9.00
C ILE A 105 -2.48 8.32 -8.46
N ILE A 106 -1.58 7.87 -9.35
CA ILE A 106 -0.34 7.20 -8.98
C ILE A 106 0.83 8.10 -9.35
N LEU A 107 1.61 8.50 -8.36
CA LEU A 107 2.79 9.33 -8.51
C LEU A 107 4.05 8.48 -8.33
N ARG A 108 4.91 8.51 -9.36
CA ARG A 108 6.31 8.09 -9.25
C ARG A 108 7.19 9.33 -9.12
N PRO A 109 7.70 9.61 -7.91
CA PRO A 109 8.66 10.69 -7.71
C PRO A 109 10.00 10.35 -8.37
N GLY A 110 10.77 11.35 -8.79
CA GLY A 110 12.12 11.15 -9.30
C GLY A 110 12.59 12.31 -10.17
N LYS A 111 13.69 12.10 -10.92
CA LYS A 111 14.19 13.08 -11.89
C LYS A 111 13.17 13.35 -13.01
N GLU A 112 12.43 12.31 -13.39
CA GLU A 112 11.31 12.38 -14.30
C GLU A 112 10.03 12.07 -13.53
N ASN A 113 9.38 13.11 -13.02
CA ASN A 113 8.11 12.97 -12.31
C ASN A 113 7.08 12.39 -13.26
N ARG A 114 6.60 11.19 -12.92
CA ARG A 114 5.60 10.48 -13.70
C ARG A 114 4.33 10.34 -12.89
N ILE A 115 3.21 10.68 -13.49
CA ILE A 115 1.89 10.58 -12.86
C ILE A 115 0.94 9.83 -13.80
N LEU A 116 0.22 8.87 -13.25
CA LEU A 116 -0.89 8.19 -13.92
C LEU A 116 -2.17 8.73 -13.30
N CYS A 117 -3.05 9.29 -14.11
CA CYS A 117 -4.43 9.63 -13.72
C CYS A 117 -5.34 8.59 -14.33
N ILE A 118 -6.12 7.89 -13.50
CA ILE A 118 -6.93 6.75 -13.93
C ILE A 118 -8.37 7.02 -13.54
N GLU A 119 -9.28 7.06 -14.51
CA GLU A 119 -10.72 7.09 -14.30
C GLU A 119 -11.28 5.68 -14.36
N ILE A 120 -11.82 5.22 -13.23
CA ILE A 120 -12.42 3.90 -13.07
C ILE A 120 -13.91 4.00 -12.74
N SER A 121 -14.62 5.09 -13.04
CA SER A 121 -16.07 5.11 -12.90
C SER A 121 -16.76 4.23 -13.95
N ASP A 122 -17.84 3.55 -13.56
CA ASP A 122 -18.78 2.85 -14.45
C ASP A 122 -19.67 3.81 -15.25
N HIS A 123 -19.73 5.09 -14.85
CA HIS A 123 -20.38 6.17 -15.59
C HIS A 123 -19.46 6.87 -16.59
N ALA A 124 -18.17 6.51 -16.64
CA ALA A 124 -17.25 7.09 -17.61
C ALA A 124 -17.64 6.63 -19.03
N HIS A 125 -17.77 7.56 -19.97
CA HIS A 125 -17.98 7.22 -21.37
C HIS A 125 -16.72 6.64 -22.02
N ARG A 126 -15.56 6.83 -21.35
CA ARG A 126 -14.25 6.33 -21.76
C ARG A 126 -13.40 6.07 -20.50
N PRO A 127 -13.66 5.01 -19.73
CA PRO A 127 -12.82 4.65 -18.59
C PRO A 127 -11.40 4.36 -19.08
N GLY A 128 -10.39 4.69 -18.27
CA GLY A 128 -9.01 4.58 -18.71
C GLY A 128 -8.07 5.51 -18.01
N MET A 129 -6.92 5.77 -18.62
CA MET A 129 -5.86 6.51 -17.97
C MET A 129 -5.02 7.37 -18.89
N GLU A 130 -4.58 8.49 -18.34
CA GLU A 130 -3.54 9.33 -18.91
C GLU A 130 -2.22 9.10 -18.17
N ILE A 131 -1.12 9.13 -18.93
CA ILE A 131 0.23 8.98 -18.40
C ILE A 131 1.02 10.23 -18.73
N PHE A 132 1.44 10.95 -17.69
CA PHE A 132 2.25 12.15 -17.87
C PHE A 132 3.67 11.97 -17.35
N GLN A 133 4.61 12.69 -17.95
CA GLN A 133 5.98 12.79 -17.49
C GLN A 133 6.52 14.21 -17.70
N SER A 134 6.90 14.87 -16.61
CA SER A 134 7.49 16.21 -16.60
C SER A 134 6.81 17.19 -17.58
N GLY A 135 5.49 17.32 -17.48
CA GLY A 135 4.63 18.20 -18.27
C GLY A 135 4.18 17.66 -19.62
N ALA A 136 4.64 16.47 -20.04
CA ALA A 136 4.25 15.86 -21.32
C ALA A 136 3.24 14.72 -21.12
N LEU A 137 2.16 14.69 -21.92
CA LEU A 137 1.30 13.52 -22.06
C LEU A 137 2.04 12.46 -22.89
N LEU A 138 2.41 11.35 -22.28
CA LEU A 138 3.09 10.23 -22.94
C LEU A 138 2.11 9.31 -23.66
N GLY A 139 0.86 9.25 -23.19
CA GLY A 139 -0.15 8.40 -23.79
C GLY A 139 -1.45 8.40 -23.00
N THR A 140 -2.51 8.03 -23.72
CA THR A 140 -3.87 7.90 -23.22
C THR A 140 -4.34 6.49 -23.57
N PHE A 141 -4.81 5.76 -22.56
CA PHE A 141 -5.34 4.41 -22.72
C PHE A 141 -6.82 4.42 -22.39
N ASP A 142 -7.62 3.89 -23.31
CA ASP A 142 -9.07 3.85 -23.20
C ASP A 142 -9.53 2.41 -23.23
N TYR A 143 -10.48 2.10 -22.35
CA TYR A 143 -11.07 0.78 -22.27
C TYR A 143 -12.55 0.85 -22.63
N PRO A 144 -13.10 -0.18 -23.30
CA PRO A 144 -14.51 -0.22 -23.63
C PRO A 144 -15.43 -0.23 -22.41
N THR A 145 -14.97 -0.76 -21.28
CA THR A 145 -15.75 -0.91 -20.04
C THR A 145 -14.91 -0.63 -18.81
N HIS A 146 -15.61 -0.31 -17.71
CA HIS A 146 -15.04 -0.20 -16.37
C HIS A 146 -14.27 -1.46 -15.96
N ASP A 147 -14.87 -2.64 -16.13
CA ASP A 147 -14.26 -3.91 -15.73
C ASP A 147 -12.94 -4.16 -16.44
N LEU A 148 -12.86 -3.88 -17.75
CA LEU A 148 -11.63 -4.00 -18.52
C LEU A 148 -10.57 -2.99 -18.04
N CYS A 149 -10.99 -1.78 -17.68
CA CYS A 149 -10.09 -0.78 -17.11
C CYS A 149 -9.48 -1.28 -15.79
N ILE A 150 -10.28 -1.82 -14.88
CA ILE A 150 -9.81 -2.41 -13.62
C ILE A 150 -8.88 -3.60 -13.87
N MET A 151 -9.24 -4.52 -14.77
CA MET A 151 -8.45 -5.71 -15.08
C MET A 151 -7.05 -5.36 -15.60
N GLU A 152 -6.91 -4.27 -16.35
CA GLU A 152 -5.64 -3.86 -16.96
C GLU A 152 -4.76 -3.00 -16.04
N LEU A 153 -5.23 -2.61 -14.84
CA LEU A 153 -4.48 -1.78 -13.89
C LEU A 153 -3.08 -2.35 -13.60
N THR A 154 -3.00 -3.63 -13.23
CA THR A 154 -1.70 -4.27 -12.89
C THR A 154 -0.70 -4.10 -14.04
N LYS A 155 -1.13 -4.40 -15.26
CA LYS A 155 -0.27 -4.39 -16.45
C LYS A 155 0.19 -2.97 -16.76
N THR A 156 -0.72 -1.99 -16.74
CA THR A 156 -0.38 -0.61 -17.08
C THR A 156 0.49 0.05 -16.01
N ILE A 157 0.22 -0.21 -14.73
CA ILE A 157 1.06 0.27 -13.62
C ILE A 157 2.48 -0.31 -13.74
N ARG A 158 2.61 -1.62 -13.98
CA ARG A 158 3.92 -2.26 -14.18
C ARG A 158 4.68 -1.70 -15.40
N ALA A 159 3.98 -1.43 -16.50
CA ALA A 159 4.61 -0.92 -17.72
C ALA A 159 5.08 0.54 -17.56
N HIS A 160 4.31 1.38 -16.87
CA HIS A 160 4.53 2.82 -16.90
C HIS A 160 4.98 3.42 -15.57
N ALA A 161 4.50 2.95 -14.43
CA ALA A 161 4.83 3.50 -13.13
C ALA A 161 5.92 2.71 -12.39
N TRP A 162 6.17 1.45 -12.73
CA TRP A 162 7.11 0.61 -11.97
C TRP A 162 8.50 1.23 -11.82
N GLU A 163 9.06 1.10 -10.63
CA GLU A 163 10.43 1.50 -10.32
C GLU A 163 11.43 0.63 -11.08
N LYS A 164 12.32 1.28 -11.84
CA LYS A 164 13.29 0.61 -12.70
C LYS A 164 14.64 0.36 -12.03
N ASP A 165 14.89 1.04 -10.91
CA ASP A 165 16.15 0.92 -10.19
C ASP A 165 16.25 -0.42 -9.46
N LYS A 166 17.49 -0.78 -9.10
CA LYS A 166 17.74 -2.02 -8.37
C LYS A 166 17.23 -1.90 -6.94
N TRP A 167 16.22 -2.71 -6.62
CA TRP A 167 15.65 -2.79 -5.29
C TRP A 167 16.68 -3.28 -4.27
N GLN A 168 16.69 -2.62 -3.12
CA GLN A 168 17.42 -3.01 -1.92
C GLN A 168 16.57 -3.97 -1.08
N ARG A 169 17.20 -4.55 -0.05
CA ARG A 169 16.53 -5.48 0.88
C ARG A 169 15.23 -4.90 1.43
N ASN A 170 15.25 -3.63 1.85
CA ASN A 170 14.08 -2.99 2.47
C ASN A 170 12.95 -2.74 1.48
N ASP A 171 13.25 -2.58 0.19
CA ASP A 171 12.23 -2.41 -0.86
C ASP A 171 11.47 -3.72 -1.06
N TYR A 172 12.17 -4.86 -1.15
CA TYR A 172 11.53 -6.18 -1.20
C TYR A 172 10.67 -6.45 0.04
N ILE A 173 11.15 -6.01 1.22
CA ILE A 173 10.40 -6.13 2.46
C ILE A 173 9.11 -5.32 2.36
N ALA A 174 9.20 -4.00 2.17
CA ALA A 174 8.04 -3.11 2.06
C ALA A 174 7.02 -3.59 1.02
N TYR A 175 7.49 -4.01 -0.16
CA TYR A 175 6.63 -4.55 -1.22
C TYR A 175 5.81 -5.76 -0.77
N THR A 176 6.47 -6.70 -0.08
CA THR A 176 5.83 -7.95 0.36
C THR A 176 4.88 -7.70 1.52
N LEU A 177 5.22 -6.81 2.46
CA LEU A 177 4.34 -6.44 3.57
C LEU A 177 3.07 -5.74 3.04
N ASN A 178 3.22 -4.79 2.12
CA ASN A 178 2.09 -4.12 1.48
C ASN A 178 1.17 -5.10 0.75
N TRP A 179 1.74 -6.10 0.06
CA TRP A 179 0.95 -7.16 -0.57
C TRP A 179 0.18 -8.00 0.46
N PHE A 180 0.84 -8.39 1.56
CA PHE A 180 0.20 -9.24 2.57
C PHE A 180 -0.92 -8.49 3.30
N GLU A 181 -0.70 -7.23 3.71
CA GLU A 181 -1.73 -6.39 4.33
C GLU A 181 -2.96 -6.24 3.42
N LYS A 182 -2.72 -6.03 2.12
CA LYS A 182 -3.77 -5.98 1.11
C LYS A 182 -4.54 -7.31 1.01
N THR A 183 -3.81 -8.43 1.02
CA THR A 183 -4.34 -9.81 0.95
C THR A 183 -5.22 -10.11 2.16
N GLU A 184 -4.78 -9.77 3.36
CA GLU A 184 -5.54 -9.88 4.61
C GLU A 184 -6.79 -8.99 4.59
N TYR A 185 -6.65 -7.72 4.23
CA TYR A 185 -7.77 -6.77 4.18
C TYR A 185 -8.87 -7.20 3.21
N LEU A 186 -8.49 -7.77 2.06
CA LEU A 186 -9.43 -8.25 1.05
C LEU A 186 -9.97 -9.65 1.36
N GLY A 187 -9.29 -10.44 2.20
CA GLY A 187 -9.61 -11.85 2.44
C GLY A 187 -9.51 -12.70 1.17
N LYS A 188 -8.56 -12.37 0.29
CA LYS A 188 -8.39 -13.00 -1.04
C LYS A 188 -6.94 -13.40 -1.26
N SER A 189 -6.72 -14.54 -1.91
CA SER A 189 -5.38 -15.05 -2.22
C SER A 189 -4.85 -14.63 -3.60
N ASP A 190 -5.75 -14.26 -4.52
CA ASP A 190 -5.47 -13.91 -5.92
C ASP A 190 -5.22 -12.40 -6.13
N VAL A 191 -4.82 -11.72 -5.06
CA VAL A 191 -4.47 -10.30 -5.07
C VAL A 191 -3.19 -10.07 -5.87
N SER A 192 -3.20 -9.02 -6.71
CA SER A 192 -2.10 -8.72 -7.62
C SER A 192 -0.76 -8.54 -6.90
N VAL A 193 0.23 -9.35 -7.32
CA VAL A 193 1.62 -9.36 -6.85
C VAL A 193 2.55 -9.83 -7.97
N ASN A 194 3.77 -9.32 -7.97
CA ASN A 194 4.85 -9.81 -8.80
C ASN A 194 5.74 -10.71 -7.96
N GLU A 195 5.57 -12.03 -8.10
CA GLU A 195 6.32 -13.04 -7.34
C GLU A 195 7.84 -12.92 -7.52
N ASN A 196 8.31 -12.30 -8.61
CA ASN A 196 9.73 -12.02 -8.82
C ASN A 196 10.31 -10.99 -7.85
N TYR A 197 9.46 -10.24 -7.14
CA TYR A 197 9.81 -9.15 -6.25
C TYR A 197 9.26 -9.33 -4.82
N SER A 198 8.41 -10.33 -4.59
CA SER A 198 7.93 -10.66 -3.26
C SER A 198 8.86 -11.66 -2.59
N PHE A 199 9.42 -11.32 -1.42
CA PHE A 199 10.29 -12.25 -0.70
C PHE A 199 9.53 -13.44 -0.13
N PHE A 200 8.21 -13.33 0.04
CA PHE A 200 7.36 -14.44 0.46
C PHE A 200 7.34 -15.54 -0.61
N HIS A 201 7.23 -15.15 -1.88
CA HIS A 201 7.25 -16.07 -3.03
C HIS A 201 8.68 -16.45 -3.46
N ARG A 202 9.64 -15.53 -3.29
CA ARG A 202 11.06 -15.75 -3.58
C ARG A 202 11.96 -15.31 -2.41
N PRO A 203 12.12 -16.16 -1.38
CA PRO A 203 12.93 -15.85 -0.19
C PRO A 203 14.39 -15.47 -0.49
N THR A 204 14.93 -15.94 -1.61
CA THR A 204 16.31 -15.63 -2.03
C THR A 204 16.55 -14.14 -2.31
N LEU A 205 15.49 -13.35 -2.59
CA LEU A 205 15.58 -11.88 -2.78
C LEU A 205 16.19 -11.18 -1.56
N ILE A 206 15.98 -11.72 -0.37
CA ILE A 206 16.54 -11.21 0.89
C ILE A 206 17.50 -12.21 1.55
N LYS A 207 18.02 -13.17 0.77
CA LYS A 207 18.97 -14.22 1.20
C LYS A 207 18.42 -15.07 2.35
N THR A 208 17.18 -15.50 2.26
CA THR A 208 16.53 -16.35 3.27
C THR A 208 15.85 -17.57 2.66
N ASN A 209 15.20 -18.41 3.48
CA ASN A 209 14.41 -19.57 3.06
C ASN A 209 12.92 -19.34 3.34
N ARG A 210 12.03 -20.23 2.87
CA ARG A 210 10.58 -20.02 2.96
C ARG A 210 10.03 -19.94 4.39
N VAL A 211 10.61 -20.69 5.33
CA VAL A 211 10.18 -20.66 6.74
C VAL A 211 10.60 -19.34 7.39
N ASP A 212 11.86 -18.96 7.23
CA ASP A 212 12.36 -17.68 7.74
C ASP A 212 11.65 -16.48 7.11
N ALA A 213 11.32 -16.54 5.82
CA ALA A 213 10.53 -15.52 5.13
C ALA A 213 9.15 -15.36 5.75
N LEU A 214 8.43 -16.45 6.00
CA LEU A 214 7.12 -16.42 6.65
C LEU A 214 7.20 -15.71 8.01
N PHE A 215 8.15 -16.10 8.87
CA PHE A 215 8.28 -15.51 10.20
C PHE A 215 8.83 -14.09 10.19
N LEU A 216 9.68 -13.71 9.22
CA LEU A 216 10.06 -12.33 9.02
C LEU A 216 8.85 -11.46 8.67
N MET A 217 8.00 -11.90 7.73
CA MET A 217 6.79 -11.18 7.35
C MET A 217 5.86 -10.98 8.56
N ILE A 218 5.60 -12.05 9.31
CA ILE A 218 4.78 -12.02 10.54
C ILE A 218 5.38 -11.04 11.56
N TYR A 219 6.69 -11.12 11.81
CA TYR A 219 7.37 -10.23 12.74
C TYR A 219 7.20 -8.77 12.35
N GLU A 220 7.49 -8.40 11.10
CA GLU A 220 7.44 -7.00 10.66
C GLU A 220 6.01 -6.44 10.71
N ILE A 221 5.00 -7.23 10.33
CA ILE A 221 3.58 -6.82 10.41
C ILE A 221 3.18 -6.55 11.85
N LEU A 222 3.45 -7.49 12.76
CA LEU A 222 3.06 -7.36 14.15
C LEU A 222 3.83 -6.24 14.84
N HIS A 223 5.13 -6.12 14.54
CA HIS A 223 5.94 -5.03 15.05
C HIS A 223 5.36 -3.66 14.65
N HIS A 224 4.98 -3.49 13.38
CA HIS A 224 4.35 -2.25 12.91
C HIS A 224 3.03 -1.96 13.62
N ARG A 225 2.11 -2.93 13.65
CA ARG A 225 0.79 -2.79 14.30
C ARG A 225 0.89 -2.39 15.76
N PHE A 226 1.81 -3.03 16.50
CA PHE A 226 2.00 -2.70 17.91
C PHE A 226 2.63 -1.32 18.12
N GLN A 227 3.42 -0.80 17.17
CA GLN A 227 3.92 0.57 17.24
C GLN A 227 2.84 1.61 16.90
N GLU A 228 1.97 1.34 15.92
CA GLU A 228 0.86 2.22 15.56
C GLU A 228 -0.14 2.39 16.71
N ASP A 229 -0.52 1.29 17.36
CA ASP A 229 -1.46 1.27 18.49
C ASP A 229 -0.75 1.17 19.85
N ALA A 230 0.49 1.66 19.95
CA ALA A 230 1.36 1.46 21.11
C ALA A 230 0.70 1.84 22.44
N GLU A 231 -0.09 2.92 22.45
CA GLU A 231 -0.79 3.37 23.66
C GLU A 231 -1.81 2.33 24.15
N ASP A 232 -2.65 1.81 23.26
CA ASP A 232 -3.71 0.88 23.64
C ASP A 232 -3.17 -0.50 23.94
N VAL A 233 -2.15 -0.94 23.20
CA VAL A 233 -1.39 -2.15 23.52
C VAL A 233 -0.77 -2.04 24.92
N CYS A 234 -0.10 -0.93 25.24
CA CYS A 234 0.48 -0.72 26.57
C CYS A 234 -0.59 -0.71 27.68
N LYS A 235 -1.73 -0.02 27.47
CA LYS A 235 -2.84 -0.03 28.44
C LYS A 235 -3.39 -1.44 28.65
N GLY A 236 -3.55 -2.22 27.58
CA GLY A 236 -4.02 -3.61 27.63
C GLY A 236 -3.08 -4.49 28.46
N LEU A 237 -1.79 -4.42 28.16
CA LEU A 237 -0.75 -5.18 28.86
C LEU A 237 -0.62 -4.78 30.33
N THR A 238 -0.68 -3.49 30.67
CA THR A 238 -0.65 -3.04 32.06
C THR A 238 -1.89 -3.49 32.84
N LYS A 239 -3.07 -3.51 32.21
CA LYS A 239 -4.30 -4.05 32.84
C LYS A 239 -4.17 -5.55 33.11
N ALA A 240 -3.60 -6.30 32.19
CA ALA A 240 -3.39 -7.74 32.33
C ALA A 240 -2.29 -8.10 33.35
N GLY A 241 -1.20 -7.32 33.39
CA GLY A 241 -0.03 -7.59 34.24
C GLY A 241 -0.05 -6.98 35.65
N GLY A 242 -0.99 -6.08 35.94
CA GLY A 242 -1.05 -5.35 37.21
C GLY A 242 -0.15 -4.10 37.28
N LYS A 243 -0.20 -3.35 38.40
CA LYS A 243 0.44 -2.03 38.55
C LYS A 243 1.99 -2.04 38.61
N ASN A 244 2.61 -3.22 38.65
CA ASN A 244 4.06 -3.37 38.81
C ASN A 244 4.68 -3.91 37.52
N TYR A 245 5.45 -3.06 36.84
CA TYR A 245 6.16 -3.38 35.61
C TYR A 245 7.32 -4.35 35.85
N GLY A 246 7.57 -5.28 34.93
CA GLY A 246 8.62 -6.29 35.05
C GLY A 246 8.29 -7.43 36.02
N THR A 247 6.99 -7.66 36.29
CA THR A 247 6.53 -8.85 37.02
C THR A 247 6.28 -10.01 36.05
N ASP A 248 6.34 -11.24 36.57
CA ASP A 248 6.05 -12.47 35.80
C ASP A 248 4.71 -12.41 35.05
N MET A 249 3.74 -11.65 35.56
CA MET A 249 2.43 -11.45 34.91
C MET A 249 2.48 -10.57 33.65
N THR A 250 3.29 -9.50 33.62
CA THR A 250 3.46 -8.69 32.40
C THR A 250 4.18 -9.48 31.32
N VAL A 251 5.21 -10.25 31.69
CA VAL A 251 5.95 -11.14 30.77
C VAL A 251 5.00 -12.19 30.18
N SER A 252 4.19 -12.84 31.03
CA SER A 252 3.20 -13.83 30.57
C SER A 252 2.14 -13.22 29.64
N ALA A 253 1.68 -11.99 29.92
CA ALA A 253 0.72 -11.29 29.06
C ALA A 253 1.33 -10.92 27.70
N SER A 254 2.55 -10.38 27.67
CA SER A 254 3.27 -10.07 26.43
C SER A 254 3.50 -11.33 25.59
N HIS A 255 3.91 -12.44 26.22
CA HIS A 255 4.09 -13.72 25.54
C HIS A 255 2.77 -14.23 24.94
N SER A 256 1.69 -14.20 25.72
CA SER A 256 0.37 -14.66 25.27
C SER A 256 -0.18 -13.82 24.11
N LEU A 257 0.00 -12.50 24.16
CA LEU A 257 -0.36 -11.61 23.06
C LEU A 257 0.47 -11.92 21.80
N ALA A 258 1.80 -12.03 21.93
CA ALA A 258 2.68 -12.36 20.82
C ALA A 258 2.30 -13.70 20.17
N GLU A 259 2.12 -14.74 20.97
CA GLU A 259 1.75 -16.08 20.49
C GLU A 259 0.39 -16.08 19.77
N THR A 260 -0.63 -15.47 20.35
CA THR A 260 -1.97 -15.40 19.76
C THR A 260 -1.95 -14.64 18.43
N SER A 261 -1.28 -13.47 18.39
CA SER A 261 -1.19 -12.67 17.16
C SER A 261 -0.40 -13.37 16.05
N ILE A 262 0.64 -14.14 16.39
CA ILE A 262 1.35 -14.97 15.39
C ILE A 262 0.43 -16.06 14.85
N LEU A 263 -0.33 -16.75 15.72
CA LEU A 263 -1.26 -17.80 15.31
C LEU A 263 -2.37 -17.26 14.40
N ASP A 264 -2.88 -16.05 14.67
CA ASP A 264 -3.89 -15.40 13.83
C ASP A 264 -3.37 -15.16 12.41
N LEU A 265 -2.15 -14.62 12.26
CA LEU A 265 -1.53 -14.42 10.95
C LEU A 265 -1.21 -15.74 10.24
N LEU A 266 -0.75 -16.77 10.96
CA LEU A 266 -0.55 -18.11 10.39
C LEU A 266 -1.87 -18.71 9.91
N ASN A 267 -2.96 -18.49 10.63
CA ASN A 267 -4.28 -18.95 10.23
C ASN A 267 -4.78 -18.22 8.97
N ILE A 268 -4.48 -16.93 8.79
CA ILE A 268 -4.75 -16.20 7.54
C ILE A 268 -3.95 -16.82 6.38
N VAL A 269 -2.64 -17.01 6.55
CA VAL A 269 -1.77 -17.65 5.55
C VAL A 269 -2.33 -19.01 5.12
N LYS A 270 -2.78 -19.82 6.09
CA LYS A 270 -3.38 -21.13 5.84
C LYS A 270 -4.75 -21.03 5.14
N THR A 271 -5.65 -20.19 5.65
CA THR A 271 -7.03 -20.07 5.15
C THR A 271 -7.07 -19.55 3.72
N LEU A 272 -6.16 -18.63 3.39
CA LEU A 272 -5.99 -18.09 2.04
C LEU A 272 -5.07 -18.95 1.17
N ASN A 273 -4.61 -20.12 1.65
CA ASN A 273 -3.70 -21.02 0.93
C ASN A 273 -2.47 -20.30 0.34
N LEU A 274 -1.91 -19.33 1.07
CA LEU A 274 -0.74 -18.57 0.60
C LEU A 274 0.54 -19.41 0.67
N LEU A 275 0.58 -20.41 1.55
CA LEU A 275 1.70 -21.34 1.70
C LEU A 275 1.19 -22.76 1.94
N ASP A 276 1.72 -23.74 1.19
CA ASP A 276 1.40 -25.13 1.44
C ASP A 276 2.29 -25.73 2.55
N PHE A 277 1.77 -25.68 3.77
CA PHE A 277 2.41 -26.29 4.94
C PHE A 277 2.56 -27.81 4.81
N LYS A 278 1.77 -28.49 3.95
CA LYS A 278 1.87 -29.94 3.77
C LYS A 278 3.11 -30.34 2.98
N GLU A 279 3.65 -29.43 2.18
CA GLU A 279 4.87 -29.64 1.40
C GLU A 279 6.16 -29.37 2.20
N PHE A 280 6.05 -29.11 3.52
CA PHE A 280 7.22 -28.90 4.35
C PHE A 280 8.00 -30.20 4.54
N THR A 281 9.30 -30.13 4.28
CA THR A 281 10.23 -31.21 4.61
C THR A 281 10.37 -31.35 6.13
N THR A 282 10.90 -32.49 6.60
CA THR A 282 11.22 -32.68 8.03
C THR A 282 12.12 -31.57 8.58
N ALA A 283 13.08 -31.09 7.79
CA ALA A 283 13.96 -30.00 8.18
C ALA A 283 13.20 -28.68 8.34
N GLU A 284 12.23 -28.41 7.47
CA GLU A 284 11.43 -27.19 7.52
C GLU A 284 10.38 -27.22 8.61
N ASN A 285 9.79 -28.38 8.92
CA ASN A 285 8.92 -28.51 10.10
C ASN A 285 9.70 -28.21 11.39
N LYS A 286 10.92 -28.75 11.52
CA LYS A 286 11.79 -28.42 12.65
C LYS A 286 12.20 -26.95 12.69
N ALA A 287 12.50 -26.36 11.53
CA ALA A 287 12.80 -24.95 11.42
C ALA A 287 11.58 -24.10 11.79
N PHE A 288 10.38 -24.52 11.38
CA PHE A 288 9.12 -23.82 11.68
C PHE A 288 8.88 -23.75 13.18
N ASP A 289 8.99 -24.87 13.90
CA ASP A 289 8.82 -24.89 15.36
C ASP A 289 9.85 -24.00 16.06
N HIS A 290 11.10 -24.03 15.57
CA HIS A 290 12.16 -23.18 16.09
C HIS A 290 11.89 -21.69 15.85
N GLU A 291 11.50 -21.34 14.63
CA GLU A 291 11.24 -19.97 14.21
C GLU A 291 9.98 -19.39 14.84
N PHE A 292 8.96 -20.21 15.05
CA PHE A 292 7.78 -19.85 15.83
C PHE A 292 8.19 -19.42 17.25
N ALA A 293 8.88 -20.31 17.98
CA ALA A 293 9.30 -20.02 19.34
C ALA A 293 10.28 -18.83 19.42
N ARG A 294 11.14 -18.67 18.42
CA ARG A 294 12.08 -17.53 18.32
C ARG A 294 11.33 -16.22 18.11
N THR A 295 10.34 -16.20 17.21
CA THR A 295 9.58 -15.00 16.86
C THR A 295 8.66 -14.58 18.00
N VAL A 296 8.00 -15.52 18.67
CA VAL A 296 7.22 -15.26 19.90
C VAL A 296 8.09 -14.57 20.95
N ARG A 297 9.28 -15.12 21.24
CA ARG A 297 10.21 -14.54 22.22
C ARG A 297 10.64 -13.13 21.83
N LYS A 298 10.94 -12.90 20.56
CA LYS A 298 11.36 -11.59 20.07
C LYS A 298 10.25 -10.54 20.22
N ILE A 299 9.04 -10.83 19.75
CA ILE A 299 7.90 -9.92 19.85
C ILE A 299 7.52 -9.67 21.32
N SER A 300 7.51 -10.70 22.17
CA SER A 300 7.26 -10.52 23.61
C SER A 300 8.26 -9.56 24.24
N SER A 301 9.55 -9.71 23.93
CA SER A 301 10.61 -8.81 24.42
C SER A 301 10.41 -7.38 23.93
N ASP A 302 10.00 -7.18 22.68
CA ASP A 302 9.74 -5.84 22.12
C ASP A 302 8.53 -5.18 22.80
N LEU A 303 7.46 -5.95 23.05
CA LEU A 303 6.28 -5.49 23.79
C LEU A 303 6.62 -5.10 25.23
N GLU A 304 7.44 -5.89 25.92
CA GLU A 304 7.91 -5.56 27.27
C GLU A 304 8.72 -4.25 27.28
N ALA A 305 9.66 -4.10 26.34
CA ALA A 305 10.44 -2.87 26.20
C ALA A 305 9.54 -1.65 25.92
N MET A 306 8.52 -1.82 25.08
CA MET A 306 7.54 -0.79 24.77
C MET A 306 6.73 -0.35 26.02
N VAL A 307 6.25 -1.31 26.81
CA VAL A 307 5.52 -1.04 28.06
C VAL A 307 6.41 -0.32 29.08
N VAL A 308 7.67 -0.73 29.22
CA VAL A 308 8.64 -0.06 30.09
C VAL A 308 8.83 1.39 29.65
N ALA A 309 9.08 1.63 28.36
CA ALA A 309 9.25 2.98 27.83
C ALA A 309 8.01 3.86 28.01
N TYR A 310 6.81 3.31 27.81
CA TYR A 310 5.53 4.01 28.01
C TYR A 310 5.34 4.45 29.48
N SER A 311 5.78 3.62 30.42
CA SER A 311 5.63 3.87 31.86
C SER A 311 6.49 5.04 32.36
N TYR A 312 7.67 5.22 31.78
CA TYR A 312 8.55 6.35 32.10
C TYR A 312 8.04 7.67 31.53
N LYS A 313 7.33 7.67 30.39
CA LYS A 313 6.75 8.89 29.79
C LYS A 313 5.57 9.47 30.60
N LYS A 314 4.96 8.69 31.49
CA LYS A 314 3.82 9.11 32.32
C LYS A 314 4.20 9.65 33.71
N ARG A 315 5.48 9.65 34.07
CA ARG A 315 6.01 10.27 35.29
C ARG A 315 6.56 11.65 34.99
#